data_AF-A0A7D9H6F1-F1
#
_entry.id   AF-A0A7D9H6F1-F1
#
_cell.length_a   1.000
_cell.length_b   1.000
_cell.length_c   1.000
_cell.angle_alpha   90.00
_cell.angle_beta   90.00
_cell.angle_gamma   90.00
#
_symmetry.space_group_name_H-M   'P 1'
#
loop_
_entity.id
_entity.type
_entity.pdbx_description
1 polymer ?
#
loop_
_entity_poly.entity_id
_entity_poly.type
_entity_poly.pdbx_seq_one_letter_code
_entity_poly.pdbx_strand_id
1 'polypeptide(L)'
;MDSDSRTWDRLYLLLAEDNPDQTVYGYRVDAAGNAMKPYLFCCYMHGDLLETIRSRYGGGEYRLLIRQGRTMVFSGHIGLAASPSGTRRY
;
A
#
# COMPACT_ATOMS: atom_id res chain seq x y z
N MET A 1 -2.41 -15.62 15.58
CA MET A 1 -2.79 -15.39 14.18
C MET A 1 -3.39 -13.99 14.16
N ASP A 2 -2.55 -12.96 14.34
CA ASP A 2 -3.01 -11.63 14.84
C ASP A 2 -2.17 -10.43 14.34
N SER A 3 -1.15 -10.67 13.50
CA SER A 3 -0.20 -9.63 13.09
C SER A 3 -0.72 -8.73 11.97
N ASP A 4 -1.67 -9.20 11.15
CA ASP A 4 -2.20 -8.43 10.02
C ASP A 4 -3.18 -7.33 10.47
N SER A 5 -4.04 -7.59 11.48
CA SER A 5 -5.05 -6.61 11.92
C SER A 5 -4.40 -5.31 12.40
N ARG A 6 -3.36 -5.40 13.23
CA ARG A 6 -2.65 -4.20 13.75
C ARG A 6 -1.94 -3.41 12.65
N THR A 7 -1.52 -4.08 11.58
CA THR A 7 -0.87 -3.43 10.43
C THR A 7 -1.89 -2.60 9.66
N TRP A 8 -3.07 -3.17 9.40
CA TRP A 8 -4.19 -2.46 8.78
C TRP A 8 -4.68 -1.28 9.62
N ASP A 9 -4.88 -1.47 10.92
CA ASP A 9 -5.34 -0.40 11.82
C ASP A 9 -4.38 0.80 11.79
N ARG A 10 -3.07 0.54 11.90
CA ARG A 10 -2.05 1.60 11.81
C ARG A 10 -2.03 2.29 10.45
N LEU A 11 -2.20 1.54 9.37
CA LEU A 11 -2.24 2.11 8.03
C LEU A 11 -3.48 2.99 7.84
N TYR A 12 -4.66 2.55 8.29
CA TYR A 12 -5.89 3.35 8.20
C TYR A 12 -5.81 4.64 8.99
N LEU A 13 -5.17 4.64 10.17
CA LEU A 13 -4.92 5.87 10.93
C LEU A 13 -4.07 6.86 10.12
N LEU A 14 -2.99 6.40 9.49
CA LEU A 14 -2.13 7.25 8.68
C LEU A 14 -2.84 7.75 7.41
N LEU A 15 -3.70 6.92 6.79
CA LEU A 15 -4.49 7.33 5.63
C LEU A 15 -5.53 8.40 6.01
N ALA A 16 -6.14 8.27 7.19
CA ALA A 16 -7.10 9.25 7.70
C ALA A 16 -6.45 10.60 8.07
N GLU A 17 -5.16 10.61 8.42
CA GLU A 17 -4.40 11.85 8.63
C GLU A 17 -4.18 12.65 7.35
N ASP A 18 -4.21 11.99 6.17
CA ASP A 18 -4.08 12.61 4.85
C ASP A 18 -2.88 13.58 4.74
N ASN A 19 -1.75 13.21 5.34
CA ASN A 19 -0.61 14.12 5.52
C ASN A 19 0.30 14.19 4.28
N PRO A 20 0.32 15.30 3.52
CA PRO A 20 1.08 15.40 2.27
C PRO A 20 2.61 15.41 2.47
N ASP A 21 3.11 15.67 3.68
CA ASP A 21 4.55 15.60 3.98
C ASP A 21 5.07 14.15 4.08
N GLN A 22 4.15 13.17 4.07
CA GLN A 22 4.49 11.76 4.07
C GLN A 22 4.62 11.25 2.63
N THR A 23 5.74 10.58 2.34
CA THR A 23 5.99 9.91 1.07
C THR A 23 5.81 8.40 1.22
N VAL A 24 5.01 7.82 0.33
CA VAL A 24 4.74 6.39 0.26
C VAL A 24 5.53 5.76 -0.87
N TYR A 25 6.23 4.69 -0.54
CA TYR A 25 6.87 3.79 -1.49
C TYR A 25 6.15 2.46 -1.48
N GLY A 26 5.65 2.02 -2.62
CA GLY A 26 5.02 0.72 -2.78
C GLY A 26 5.92 -0.25 -3.54
N TYR A 27 6.01 -1.48 -3.07
CA TYR A 27 6.78 -2.56 -3.69
C TYR A 27 5.86 -3.75 -3.93
N ARG A 28 6.04 -4.45 -5.05
CA ARG A 28 5.56 -5.83 -5.18
C ARG A 28 6.39 -6.72 -4.27
N VAL A 29 5.81 -7.81 -3.79
CA VAL A 29 6.56 -8.85 -3.10
C VAL A 29 6.71 -10.09 -3.96
N ASP A 30 7.84 -10.78 -3.79
CA ASP A 30 8.06 -12.10 -4.38
C ASP A 30 7.35 -13.21 -3.58
N ALA A 31 7.45 -14.46 -4.05
CA ALA A 31 6.86 -15.62 -3.38
C ALA A 31 7.43 -15.88 -1.98
N ALA A 32 8.58 -15.29 -1.64
CA ALA A 32 9.21 -15.36 -0.32
C ALA A 32 8.86 -14.14 0.56
N GLY A 33 8.02 -13.21 0.09
CA GLY A 33 7.61 -12.01 0.82
C GLY A 33 8.63 -10.87 0.80
N ASN A 34 9.66 -10.94 -0.05
CA ASN A 34 10.65 -9.87 -0.17
C ASN A 34 10.18 -8.78 -1.13
N ALA A 35 10.42 -7.52 -0.79
CA ALA A 35 10.15 -6.39 -1.67
C ALA A 35 11.03 -6.47 -2.93
N MET A 36 10.37 -6.57 -4.09
CA MET A 36 11.02 -6.50 -5.39
C MET A 36 11.45 -5.05 -5.65
N LYS A 37 12.71 -4.85 -6.05
CA LYS A 37 13.26 -3.53 -6.39
C LYS A 37 13.32 -3.35 -7.92
N PRO A 38 13.18 -2.12 -8.44
CA PRO A 38 12.90 -0.87 -7.73
C PRO A 38 11.46 -0.83 -7.18
N TYR A 39 11.13 0.23 -6.43
CA TYR A 39 9.74 0.44 -6.01
C TYR A 39 8.81 0.50 -7.23
N LEU A 40 7.60 -0.02 -7.08
CA LEU A 40 6.56 0.00 -8.11
C LEU A 40 6.02 1.43 -8.29
N PHE A 41 5.86 2.16 -7.19
CA PHE A 41 5.42 3.54 -7.20
C PHE A 41 5.98 4.33 -6.00
N CYS A 42 6.01 5.64 -6.18
CA CYS A 42 6.34 6.63 -5.16
C CYS A 42 5.31 7.77 -5.28
N CYS A 43 4.58 8.06 -4.21
CA CYS A 43 3.59 9.13 -4.20
C CYS A 43 3.52 9.78 -2.81
N TYR A 44 2.79 10.89 -2.70
CA TYR A 44 2.41 11.43 -1.41
C TYR A 44 1.35 10.56 -0.75
N MET A 45 1.30 10.59 0.57
CA MET A 45 0.23 9.95 1.32
C MET A 45 -1.09 10.66 1.00
N HIS A 46 -2.15 9.89 0.76
CA HIS A 46 -3.49 10.43 0.63
C HIS A 46 -4.55 9.41 1.04
N GLY A 47 -5.75 9.87 1.44
CA GLY A 47 -6.83 9.00 1.93
C GLY A 47 -7.23 7.87 0.97
N ASP A 48 -7.26 8.14 -0.34
CA ASP A 48 -7.62 7.16 -1.39
C ASP A 48 -6.46 6.29 -1.90
N LEU A 49 -5.35 6.21 -1.15
CA LEU A 49 -4.14 5.52 -1.60
C LEU A 49 -4.41 4.06 -1.99
N LEU A 50 -5.12 3.32 -1.14
CA LEU A 50 -5.36 1.88 -1.35
C LEU A 50 -6.18 1.64 -2.62
N GLU A 51 -7.19 2.48 -2.86
CA GLU A 51 -8.01 2.40 -4.06
C GLU A 51 -7.20 2.74 -5.30
N THR A 52 -6.31 3.73 -5.20
CA THR A 52 -5.41 4.12 -6.28
C THR A 52 -4.44 2.97 -6.62
N ILE A 53 -3.87 2.31 -5.61
CA ILE A 53 -2.99 1.15 -5.81
C ILE A 53 -3.78 0.04 -6.51
N ARG A 54 -4.98 -0.28 -6.00
CA ARG A 54 -5.84 -1.34 -6.54
C ARG A 54 -6.22 -1.06 -7.99
N SER A 55 -6.63 0.16 -8.32
CA SER A 55 -7.05 0.56 -9.65
C SER A 55 -5.90 0.58 -10.66
N ARG A 56 -4.72 1.08 -10.25
CA ARG A 56 -3.56 1.23 -11.16
C ARG A 56 -2.71 -0.02 -11.32
N TYR A 57 -2.57 -0.80 -10.24
CA TYR A 57 -1.66 -1.94 -10.19
C TYR A 57 -2.37 -3.28 -9.98
N GLY A 58 -3.68 -3.27 -9.70
CA GLY A 58 -4.47 -4.47 -9.45
C GLY A 58 -4.34 -4.98 -8.01
N GLY A 59 -4.97 -6.12 -7.75
CA GLY A 59 -4.82 -6.83 -6.48
C GLY A 59 -3.45 -7.49 -6.32
N GLY A 60 -3.26 -8.09 -5.14
CA GLY A 60 -2.10 -8.87 -4.76
C GLY A 60 -1.40 -8.32 -3.53
N GLU A 61 -0.24 -8.89 -3.27
CA GLU A 61 0.57 -8.58 -2.11
C GLU A 61 1.52 -7.42 -2.40
N TYR A 62 1.61 -6.50 -1.44
CA TYR A 62 2.45 -5.31 -1.52
C TYR A 62 3.15 -5.05 -0.20
N ARG A 63 4.37 -4.52 -0.30
CA ARG A 63 5.03 -3.89 0.85
C ARG A 63 4.92 -2.39 0.70
N LEU A 64 4.36 -1.72 1.71
CA LEU A 64 4.35 -0.28 1.80
C LEU A 64 5.42 0.20 2.78
N LEU A 65 6.04 1.31 2.43
CA LEU A 65 6.97 2.03 3.28
C LEU A 65 6.60 3.51 3.22
N ILE A 66 6.25 4.08 4.37
CA ILE A 66 5.85 5.49 4.50
C ILE A 66 6.91 6.22 5.31
N ARG A 67 7.39 7.35 4.77
CA ARG A 67 8.40 8.19 5.39
C ARG A 67 7.89 9.61 5.56
N GLN A 68 8.34 10.27 6.62
CA GLN A 68 8.23 11.70 6.79
C GLN A 68 9.65 12.27 6.87
N GLY A 69 10.09 12.92 5.79
CA GLY A 69 11.49 13.29 5.61
C GLY A 69 12.43 12.09 5.74
N ARG A 70 13.31 12.12 6.76
CA ARG A 70 14.29 11.02 7.01
C ARG A 70 13.72 9.89 7.86
N THR A 71 12.61 10.11 8.56
CA THR A 71 12.03 9.17 9.51
C THR A 71 11.10 8.17 8.81
N MET A 72 11.20 6.90 9.18
CA MET A 72 10.24 5.89 8.75
C MET A 72 9.06 5.88 9.71
N VAL A 73 7.87 6.20 9.20
CA VAL A 73 6.62 6.28 9.98
C VAL A 73 5.90 4.94 9.95
N PHE A 74 5.98 4.24 8.82
CA PHE A 74 5.36 2.93 8.64
C PHE A 74 6.17 2.06 7.69
N SER A 75 6.21 0.76 8.00
CA SER A 75 6.56 -0.28 7.04
C SER A 75 5.70 -1.50 7.34
N GLY A 76 5.01 -1.99 6.33
CA GLY A 76 4.04 -3.07 6.49
C GLY A 76 3.81 -3.84 5.20
N HIS A 77 3.41 -5.08 5.36
CA HIS A 77 2.91 -5.92 4.29
C HIS A 77 1.39 -5.79 4.22
N ILE A 78 0.83 -5.62 3.03
CA ILE A 78 -0.61 -5.52 2.81
C ILE A 78 -1.02 -6.39 1.61
N GLY A 79 -2.13 -7.11 1.77
CA GLY A 79 -2.79 -7.81 0.68
C GLY A 79 -3.98 -6.99 0.18
N LEU A 80 -3.99 -6.61 -1.09
CA LEU A 80 -5.14 -5.96 -1.72
C LEU A 80 -5.94 -7.00 -2.51
N ALA A 81 -7.22 -7.15 -2.19
CA ALA A 81 -8.10 -7.96 -3.01
C ALA A 81 -8.16 -7.38 -4.45
N ALA A 82 -8.11 -8.26 -5.45
CA ALA A 82 -8.34 -7.85 -6.82
C ALA A 82 -9.73 -7.20 -6.92
N SER A 83 -9.84 -6.09 -7.65
CA SER A 83 -11.15 -5.58 -8.01
C SER A 83 -11.94 -6.71 -8.67
N PRO A 84 -13.19 -6.98 -8.26
CA PRO A 84 -14.02 -7.93 -8.98
C PRO A 84 -14.05 -7.44 -10.42
N SER A 85 -13.52 -8.24 -11.32
CA SER A 85 -13.43 -7.92 -12.73
C SER A 85 -14.83 -7.55 -13.19
N GLY A 86 -15.07 -6.26 -13.35
CA GLY A 86 -16.27 -5.76 -13.99
C GLY A 86 -16.29 -6.43 -15.36
N THR A 87 -17.19 -7.38 -15.54
CA THR A 87 -17.46 -8.01 -16.82
C THR A 87 -17.94 -6.90 -17.74
N ARG A 88 -17.01 -6.22 -18.40
CA ARG A 88 -17.30 -5.23 -19.42
C ARG A 88 -17.57 -6.00 -20.70
N ARG A 89 -18.79 -6.55 -20.79
CA ARG A 89 -19.36 -6.97 -22.06
C ARG A 89 -19.79 -5.69 -22.77
N TYR A 90 -19.01 -5.30 -23.76
CA TYR A 90 -19.53 -4.54 -24.90
C TYR A 90 -20.28 -5.50 -25.82
#